data_AF-A0A960JHN8-F1
#
_entry.id   AF-A0A960JHN8-F1
#
_cell.length_a   1.000
_cell.length_b   1.000
_cell.length_c   1.000
_cell.angle_alpha   90.00
_cell.angle_beta   90.00
_cell.angle_gamma   90.00
#
_symmetry.space_group_name_H-M   'P 1'
#
loop_
_entity.id
_entity.type
_entity.pdbx_description
1 polymer ?
#
loop_
_entity_poly.entity_id
_entity_poly.type
_entity_poly.pdbx_seq_one_letter_code
_entity_poly.pdbx_strand_id
1 'polypeptide(L)'
;MFSLETLQFKQLLELIARSAQTPMGGKRLLNLQPHTSKIKLDRDLRGISETLTLEKDDITWGFSEMPDPSDAISLLKIRNTSLEPTVLRELAR
;
A
#
# COMPACT_ATOMS: atom_id res chain seq x y z
N MET A 1 7.83 -30.84 -1.08
CA MET A 1 7.91 -29.48 -0.49
C MET A 1 7.61 -28.50 -1.61
N PHE A 2 6.53 -27.72 -1.52
CA PHE A 2 6.16 -26.78 -2.59
C PHE A 2 6.92 -25.46 -2.39
N SER A 3 7.49 -24.91 -3.47
CA SER A 3 8.16 -23.60 -3.43
C SER A 3 7.20 -22.48 -3.80
N LEU A 4 7.55 -21.24 -3.46
CA LEU A 4 6.79 -20.05 -3.88
C LEU A 4 6.73 -19.90 -5.40
N GLU A 5 7.74 -20.41 -6.11
CA GLU A 5 7.77 -20.46 -7.56
C GLU A 5 6.76 -21.48 -8.11
N THR A 6 6.69 -22.68 -7.53
CA THR A 6 5.68 -23.68 -7.91
C THR A 6 4.26 -23.17 -7.65
N LEU A 7 4.07 -22.41 -6.58
CA LEU A 7 2.78 -21.78 -6.24
C LEU A 7 2.50 -20.50 -7.01
N GLN A 8 3.39 -20.10 -7.95
CA GLN A 8 3.17 -18.92 -8.78
C GLN A 8 2.95 -17.64 -7.95
N PHE A 9 3.57 -17.57 -6.76
CA PHE A 9 3.28 -16.54 -5.76
C PHE A 9 3.46 -15.12 -6.31
N LYS A 10 4.50 -14.91 -7.12
CA LYS A 10 4.73 -13.61 -7.77
C LYS A 10 3.61 -13.22 -8.74
N GLN A 11 3.11 -14.17 -9.54
CA GLN A 11 2.02 -13.93 -10.49
C GLN A 11 0.70 -13.64 -9.75
N LEU A 12 0.49 -14.27 -8.60
CA LEU A 12 -0.64 -13.94 -7.72
C LEU A 12 -0.53 -12.50 -7.18
N LEU A 13 0.66 -12.08 -6.72
CA LEU A 13 0.88 -10.70 -6.28
C LEU A 13 0.64 -9.70 -7.42
N GLU A 14 1.10 -10.00 -8.63
CA GLU A 14 0.86 -9.17 -9.82
C GLU A 14 -0.63 -9.09 -10.17
N LEU A 15 -1.40 -10.17 -10.00
CA LEU A 15 -2.84 -10.17 -10.20
C LEU A 15 -3.55 -9.25 -9.19
N ILE A 16 -3.21 -9.38 -7.91
CA ILE A 16 -3.85 -8.58 -6.84
C ILE A 16 -3.41 -7.11 -6.93
N ALA A 17 -2.17 -6.83 -7.31
CA ALA A 17 -1.65 -5.46 -7.45
C ALA A 17 -2.43 -4.63 -8.48
N ARG A 18 -3.05 -5.25 -9.50
CA ARG A 18 -3.91 -4.55 -10.48
C ARG A 18 -5.18 -3.97 -9.86
N SER A 19 -5.61 -4.50 -8.72
CA SER A 19 -6.77 -3.99 -7.98
C SER A 19 -6.41 -2.89 -6.99
N ALA A 20 -5.12 -2.52 -6.86
CA ALA A 20 -4.72 -1.42 -6.01
C ALA A 20 -5.19 -0.08 -6.60
N GLN A 21 -5.86 0.72 -5.77
CA GLN A 21 -6.34 2.04 -6.18
C GLN A 21 -5.22 3.10 -6.29
N THR A 22 -4.05 2.85 -5.68
CA THR A 22 -2.92 3.78 -5.69
C THR A 22 -1.61 3.10 -6.15
N PRO A 23 -0.70 3.85 -6.82
CA PRO A 23 0.62 3.32 -7.20
C PRO A 23 1.43 2.79 -6.00
N MET A 24 1.36 3.47 -4.85
CA MET A 24 2.01 3.02 -3.62
C MET A 24 1.43 1.70 -3.10
N GLY A 25 0.10 1.53 -3.17
CA GLY A 25 -0.56 0.27 -2.82
C GLY A 25 -0.10 -0.90 -3.70
N GLY A 26 0.00 -0.66 -5.02
CA GLY A 26 0.53 -1.63 -5.97
C GLY A 26 1.97 -2.04 -5.66
N LYS A 27 2.86 -1.06 -5.45
CA LYS A 27 4.25 -1.31 -5.03
C LYS A 27 4.33 -2.09 -3.71
N ARG A 28 3.46 -1.78 -2.74
CA ARG A 28 3.39 -2.49 -1.45
C ARG A 28 3.00 -3.96 -1.65
N LEU A 29 1.99 -4.24 -2.47
CA LEU A 29 1.53 -5.60 -2.77
C LEU A 29 2.62 -6.45 -3.44
N LEU A 30 3.31 -5.88 -4.43
CA LEU A 30 4.39 -6.58 -5.15
C LEU A 30 5.59 -6.95 -4.26
N ASN A 31 5.78 -6.23 -3.16
CA ASN A 31 6.87 -6.48 -2.20
C ASN A 31 6.45 -7.39 -1.03
N LEU A 32 5.22 -7.90 -1.00
CA LEU A 32 4.77 -8.80 0.05
C LEU A 32 5.57 -10.11 0.04
N GLN A 33 5.80 -10.63 1.24
CA GLN A 33 6.43 -11.93 1.46
C GLN A 33 5.60 -12.69 2.50
N PRO A 34 5.57 -14.04 2.43
CA PRO A 34 4.89 -14.83 3.45
C PRO A 34 5.40 -14.51 4.86
N HIS A 35 4.49 -14.32 5.80
CA HIS A 35 4.88 -14.09 7.18
C HIS A 35 5.49 -15.34 7.80
N THR A 36 6.64 -15.15 8.46
CA THR A 36 7.28 -16.18 9.31
C THR A 36 7.00 -15.96 10.80
N SER A 37 6.23 -14.93 11.14
CA SER A 37 5.89 -14.55 12.52
C SER A 37 4.38 -14.47 12.69
N LYS A 38 3.85 -15.25 13.63
CA LYS A 38 2.43 -15.26 13.99
C LYS A 38 1.93 -13.87 14.40
N ILE A 39 2.70 -13.14 15.22
CA ILE A 39 2.32 -11.80 15.70
C ILE A 39 2.13 -10.82 14.53
N LYS A 40 3.01 -10.87 13.52
CA LYS A 40 2.89 -10.03 12.32
C LYS A 40 1.67 -10.42 11.49
N LEU A 41 1.45 -11.72 11.30
CA LEU A 41 0.29 -12.25 10.59
C LEU A 41 -1.02 -11.82 11.26
N ASP A 42 -1.14 -12.01 12.58
CA ASP A 42 -2.36 -11.68 13.34
C ASP A 42 -2.66 -10.17 13.35
N ARG A 43 -1.63 -9.32 13.29
CA ARG A 43 -1.80 -7.87 13.15
C ARG A 43 -2.34 -7.53 11.76
N ASP A 44 -1.73 -8.06 10.71
CA ASP A 44 -2.09 -7.71 9.34
C ASP A 44 -3.49 -8.29 8.98
N LEU A 45 -3.84 -9.48 9.50
CA LEU A 45 -5.18 -10.07 9.40
C LEU A 45 -6.25 -9.26 10.13
N ARG A 46 -5.94 -8.70 11.32
CA ARG A 46 -6.86 -7.80 12.01
C ARG A 46 -7.16 -6.55 11.19
N GLY A 47 -6.14 -5.94 10.60
CA GLY A 47 -6.33 -4.79 9.71
C GLY A 47 -7.26 -5.12 8.53
N ILE A 48 -7.08 -6.28 7.89
CA ILE A 48 -7.96 -6.73 6.80
C ILE A 48 -9.40 -6.93 7.31
N SER A 49 -9.57 -7.58 8.47
CA SER A 49 -10.89 -7.82 9.07
C SER A 49 -11.61 -6.51 9.42
N GLU A 50 -10.88 -5.52 9.92
CA GLU A 50 -11.39 -4.17 10.20
C GLU A 50 -11.85 -3.51 8.89
N THR A 51 -11.02 -3.52 7.84
CA THR A 51 -11.41 -2.97 6.52
C THR A 51 -12.66 -3.64 5.95
N LEU A 52 -12.76 -4.97 6.01
CA LEU A 52 -13.94 -5.71 5.53
C LEU A 52 -15.20 -5.42 6.36
N THR A 53 -15.04 -5.08 7.64
CA THR A 53 -16.17 -4.68 8.49
C THR A 53 -16.67 -3.30 8.07
N LEU A 54 -15.76 -2.35 7.85
CA LEU A 54 -16.09 -0.99 7.41
C LEU A 54 -16.72 -0.94 6.01
N GLU A 55 -16.33 -1.85 5.10
CA GLU A 55 -16.96 -1.98 3.78
C GLU A 55 -18.42 -2.44 3.87
N LYS A 56 -18.75 -3.35 4.82
CA LYS A 56 -20.13 -3.80 5.04
C LYS A 56 -21.05 -2.72 5.58
N ASP A 57 -20.49 -1.68 6.19
CA ASP A 57 -21.21 -0.52 6.70
C ASP A 57 -21.48 0.54 5.59
N ASP A 58 -21.44 0.13 4.30
CA ASP A 58 -21.67 0.96 3.11
C ASP A 58 -20.70 2.16 2.97
N ILE A 59 -19.56 2.11 3.65
CA ILE A 59 -18.48 3.09 3.47
C ILE A 59 -17.72 2.70 2.20
N THR A 60 -17.91 3.45 1.10
CA THR A 60 -17.14 3.26 -0.13
C THR A 60 -15.81 4.03 -0.05
N TRP A 61 -14.69 3.31 -0.01
CA TRP A 61 -13.35 3.89 0.05
C TRP A 61 -12.84 4.14 -1.38
N GLY A 62 -12.65 5.41 -1.73
CA GLY A 62 -12.09 5.83 -3.02
C GLY A 62 -10.79 6.60 -2.82
N PHE A 63 -9.67 6.03 -3.29
CA PHE A 63 -8.32 6.61 -3.22
C PHE A 63 -7.76 6.99 -4.59
N SER A 64 -8.59 6.95 -5.64
CA SER A 64 -8.22 7.20 -7.04
C SER A 64 -7.55 8.56 -7.26
N GLU A 65 -7.83 9.53 -6.39
CA GLU A 65 -7.33 10.90 -6.48
C GLU A 65 -6.06 11.14 -5.63
N MET A 66 -5.54 10.12 -4.93
CA MET A 66 -4.39 10.30 -4.05
C MET A 66 -3.07 10.27 -4.86
N PRO A 67 -2.36 11.40 -4.97
CA PRO A 67 -1.09 11.45 -5.70
C PRO A 67 -0.01 10.60 -4.99
N ASP A 68 0.95 10.05 -5.74
CA ASP A 68 2.11 9.35 -5.15
C ASP A 68 3.03 10.42 -4.52
N PRO A 69 3.18 10.46 -3.17
CA PRO A 69 3.99 11.49 -2.51
C PRO A 69 5.49 11.25 -2.64
N SER A 70 5.92 10.13 -3.26
CA SER A 70 7.32 9.71 -3.30
C SER A 70 8.26 10.78 -3.84
N ASP A 71 7.84 11.53 -4.87
CA ASP A 71 8.66 12.58 -5.49
C ASP A 71 8.81 13.79 -4.56
N ALA A 72 7.71 14.24 -3.97
CA ALA A 72 7.73 15.35 -3.01
C ALA A 72 8.54 15.01 -1.75
N ILE A 73 8.42 13.77 -1.25
CA ILE A 73 9.24 13.27 -0.13
C ILE A 73 10.73 13.18 -0.53
N SER A 74 11.02 12.83 -1.78
CA SER A 74 12.41 12.77 -2.27
C SER A 74 13.03 14.16 -2.35
N LEU A 75 12.26 15.19 -2.73
CA LEU A 75 12.71 16.59 -2.69
C LEU A 75 13.04 17.04 -1.26
N LEU A 76 12.25 16.65 -0.26
CA LEU A 76 12.54 16.95 1.16
C LEU A 76 13.84 16.33 1.69
N LYS A 77 14.35 15.27 1.06
CA LYS A 77 15.63 14.64 1.44
C LYS A 77 16.85 15.43 0.92
N ILE A 78 16.66 16.37 0.00
CA ILE A 78 17.71 17.23 -0.53
C ILE A 78 17.85 18.45 0.39
N ARG A 79 19.08 18.72 0.86
CA ARG A 79 19.34 19.89 1.71
C ARG A 79 19.08 21.18 0.92
N ASN A 80 18.40 22.14 1.56
CA ASN A 80 18.00 23.45 1.01
C ASN A 80 16.96 23.42 -0.11
N THR A 81 16.20 22.33 -0.29
CA THR A 81 15.04 22.32 -1.18
C THR A 81 13.79 22.74 -0.41
N SER A 82 13.09 23.78 -0.90
CA SER A 82 11.78 24.16 -0.40
C SER A 82 10.71 23.47 -1.23
N LEU A 83 9.68 22.94 -0.57
CA LEU A 83 8.44 22.55 -1.23
C LEU A 83 7.50 23.76 -1.29
N GLU A 84 6.75 23.88 -2.38
CA GLU A 84 5.68 24.86 -2.47
C GLU A 84 4.60 24.56 -1.41
N PRO A 85 4.03 25.58 -0.72
CA PRO A 85 3.03 25.38 0.33
C PRO A 85 1.81 24.56 -0.10
N THR A 86 1.46 24.59 -1.39
CA THR A 86 0.38 23.78 -1.98
C THR A 86 0.69 22.28 -1.91
N VAL A 87 1.92 21.90 -2.24
CA VAL A 87 2.39 20.51 -2.20
C VAL A 87 2.50 20.00 -0.76
N LEU A 88 2.93 20.86 0.18
CA LEU A 88 2.93 20.52 1.61
C LEU A 88 1.53 20.26 2.15
N ARG A 89 0.54 21.05 1.73
CA ARG A 89 -0.86 20.85 2.12
C ARG A 89 -1.43 19.55 1.55
N GLU A 90 -1.04 19.16 0.33
CA GLU A 90 -1.43 17.89 -0.27
C GLU A 90 -0.82 16.69 0.46
N LEU A 91 0.41 16.80 0.97
CA LEU A 91 1.06 15.77 1.79
C LEU A 91 0.49 15.63 3.20
N ALA A 92 -0.07 16.70 3.77
CA ALA A 92 -0.55 16.74 5.16
C ALA A 92 -2.03 16.31 5.32
N ARG A 93 -2.71 16.00 4.22
CA ARG A 93 -4.07 15.43 4.21
C ARG A 93 -4.02 13.92 4.33
#